data_AF-A0A5S4YIG7-F1
#
_entry.id   AF-A0A5S4YIG7-F1
#
_cell.length_a   1.000
_cell.length_b   1.000
_cell.length_c   1.000
_cell.angle_alpha   90.00
_cell.angle_beta   90.00
_cell.angle_gamma   90.00
#
_symmetry.space_group_name_H-M   'P 1'
#
loop_
_entity.id
_entity.type
_entity.pdbx_description
1 polymer ?
#
loop_
_entity_poly.entity_id
_entity_poly.type
_entity_poly.pdbx_seq_one_letter_code
_entity_poly.pdbx_strand_id
1 'polypeptide(L)'
;MRPVIFQIGWDFRRAKLDRPMLNEVMDFAGEVLPGSCAVPPYSETAFLAELGERLRSSRMRCELSRRELARRSGISERYIAQIEAGKGNVSIVLLLRLASAIHASQRQAA
;
A
#
# COMPACT_ATOMS: atom_id res chain seq x y z
N MET A 1 -1.82 40.97 15.83
CA MET A 1 -1.60 39.51 15.85
C MET A 1 -1.78 38.97 14.43
N ARG A 2 -0.74 38.42 13.83
CA ARG A 2 -0.77 37.77 12.50
C ARG A 2 -0.15 36.37 12.65
N PRO A 3 -0.78 35.29 12.16
CA PRO A 3 -0.06 34.04 11.90
C PRO A 3 0.53 34.05 10.48
N VAL A 4 1.68 33.38 10.35
CA VAL A 4 2.58 33.36 9.19
C VAL A 4 2.29 32.12 8.30
N ILE A 5 1.74 32.37 7.10
CA ILE A 5 2.11 31.91 5.74
C ILE A 5 2.84 30.54 5.49
N PHE A 6 2.20 29.72 4.63
CA PHE A 6 2.67 28.83 3.52
C PHE A 6 3.38 27.48 3.73
N GLN A 7 2.78 26.40 3.20
CA GLN A 7 3.30 25.68 2.02
C GLN A 7 2.17 24.84 1.40
N ILE A 8 2.09 24.84 0.06
CA ILE A 8 1.10 24.16 -0.81
C ILE A 8 -0.23 24.96 -0.97
N GLY A 9 -0.22 25.88 -1.94
CA GLY A 9 -1.39 26.64 -2.37
C GLY A 9 -2.41 25.77 -3.10
N TRP A 10 -3.46 25.36 -2.40
CA TRP A 10 -4.69 24.84 -3.00
C TRP A 10 -5.75 25.94 -2.95
N ASP A 11 -6.03 26.58 -4.08
CA ASP A 11 -7.20 27.45 -4.26
C ASP A 11 -8.39 26.59 -4.70
N PHE A 12 -9.28 26.24 -3.75
CA PHE A 12 -10.40 25.31 -3.94
C PHE A 12 -11.51 25.83 -4.86
N ARG A 13 -11.37 27.05 -5.42
CA ARG A 13 -12.42 27.70 -6.22
C ARG A 13 -12.25 27.61 -7.75
N ARG A 14 -11.29 26.85 -8.29
CA ARG A 14 -11.06 26.84 -9.75
C ARG A 14 -10.67 25.50 -10.41
N ALA A 15 -10.92 24.36 -9.79
CA ALA A 15 -10.80 23.08 -10.50
C ALA A 15 -12.13 22.75 -11.17
N LYS A 16 -12.29 23.16 -12.43
CA LYS A 16 -13.23 22.54 -13.34
C LYS A 16 -12.76 21.09 -13.48
N LEU A 17 -13.44 20.17 -12.80
CA LEU A 17 -13.13 18.75 -12.87
C LEU A 17 -13.56 18.26 -14.26
N ASP A 18 -12.73 18.56 -15.27
CA ASP A 18 -12.95 18.08 -16.61
C ASP A 18 -12.84 16.55 -16.55
N ARG A 19 -13.94 15.88 -16.85
CA ARG A 19 -14.13 14.41 -16.84
C ARG A 19 -13.00 13.57 -17.46
N PRO A 20 -12.16 14.00 -18.43
CA PRO A 20 -11.09 13.15 -18.95
C PRO A 20 -9.96 12.81 -17.96
N MET A 21 -9.67 13.63 -16.95
CA MET A 21 -8.59 13.31 -15.99
C MET A 21 -8.95 12.10 -15.11
N LEU A 22 -10.24 11.90 -14.82
CA LEU A 22 -10.71 10.71 -14.11
C LEU A 22 -10.54 9.43 -14.95
N ASN A 23 -10.66 9.52 -16.28
CA ASN A 23 -10.40 8.39 -17.17
C ASN A 23 -8.90 8.08 -17.27
N GLU A 24 -8.02 9.09 -17.33
CA GLU A 24 -6.57 8.84 -17.34
C GLU A 24 -6.07 8.17 -16.05
N VAL A 25 -6.62 8.56 -14.89
CA VAL A 25 -6.33 7.90 -13.60
C VAL A 25 -6.90 6.48 -13.56
N MET A 26 -8.06 6.24 -14.18
CA MET A 26 -8.66 4.91 -14.32
C MET A 26 -7.90 4.01 -15.30
N ASP A 27 -7.35 4.57 -16.39
CA ASP A 27 -6.56 3.85 -17.39
C ASP A 27 -5.18 3.45 -16.83
N PHE A 28 -4.54 4.32 -16.03
CA PHE A 28 -3.31 3.96 -15.29
C PHE A 28 -3.52 2.75 -14.36
N ALA A 29 -4.68 2.64 -13.73
CA ALA A 29 -5.03 1.48 -12.91
C ALA A 29 -5.22 0.20 -13.75
N GLY A 30 -5.61 0.33 -15.02
CA GLY A 30 -5.78 -0.78 -15.96
C GLY A 30 -4.47 -1.34 -16.54
N GLU A 31 -3.46 -0.50 -16.76
CA GLU A 31 -2.16 -0.96 -17.30
C GLU A 31 -1.26 -1.66 -16.27
N VAL A 32 -1.34 -1.27 -15.00
CA VAL A 32 -0.40 -1.74 -13.96
C VAL A 32 -0.71 -3.17 -13.46
N LEU A 33 -1.92 -3.70 -13.71
CA LEU A 33 -2.37 -5.01 -13.22
C LEU A 33 -2.89 -5.92 -14.35
N PRO A 34 -2.01 -6.43 -15.25
CA PRO A 34 -2.41 -7.41 -16.24
C PRO A 34 -2.92 -8.70 -15.54
N GLY A 35 -4.19 -9.04 -15.77
CA GLY A 35 -4.84 -10.26 -15.27
C GLY A 35 -5.89 -10.08 -14.17
N SER A 36 -6.25 -8.85 -13.77
CA SER A 36 -7.32 -8.63 -12.78
C SER A 36 -8.62 -8.16 -13.45
N CYS A 37 -9.53 -9.08 -13.76
CA CYS A 37 -10.92 -8.78 -14.15
C CYS A 37 -11.79 -8.26 -12.98
N ALA A 38 -11.20 -7.88 -11.85
CA ALA A 38 -11.93 -7.33 -10.72
C ALA A 38 -11.84 -5.81 -10.78
N VAL A 39 -12.96 -5.15 -11.07
CA VAL A 39 -13.16 -3.74 -10.77
C VAL A 39 -12.59 -3.51 -9.36
N PRO A 40 -11.58 -2.63 -9.19
CA PRO A 40 -10.91 -2.48 -7.90
C PRO A 40 -11.98 -2.19 -6.84
N PRO A 41 -11.92 -2.83 -5.66
CA PRO A 41 -12.90 -2.56 -4.63
C PRO A 41 -12.77 -1.08 -4.28
N TYR A 42 -13.74 -0.26 -4.69
CA TYR A 42 -13.73 1.20 -4.52
C TYR A 42 -13.69 1.66 -3.06
N SER A 43 -13.65 0.72 -2.10
CA SER A 43 -13.41 1.01 -0.69
C SER A 43 -11.94 0.76 -0.35
N GLU A 44 -11.23 1.83 0.01
CA GLU A 44 -9.84 1.79 0.53
C GLU A 44 -9.67 0.73 1.62
N THR A 45 -10.69 0.57 2.48
CA THR A 45 -10.68 -0.43 3.56
C THR A 45 -10.68 -1.86 3.04
N ALA A 46 -11.40 -2.16 1.97
CA ALA A 46 -11.44 -3.49 1.37
C ALA A 46 -10.11 -3.80 0.66
N PHE A 47 -9.53 -2.81 -0.01
CA PHE A 47 -8.19 -2.94 -0.59
C PHE A 47 -7.12 -3.20 0.48
N LEU A 48 -7.12 -2.44 1.58
CA LEU A 48 -6.16 -2.61 2.67
C LEU A 48 -6.34 -3.96 3.38
N ALA A 49 -7.57 -4.44 3.55
CA ALA A 49 -7.85 -5.77 4.11
C ALA A 49 -7.26 -6.90 3.25
N GLU A 50 -7.52 -6.86 1.94
CA GLU A 50 -6.98 -7.83 0.99
C GLU A 50 -5.44 -7.78 0.93
N LEU A 51 -4.87 -6.58 0.94
CA LEU A 51 -3.41 -6.38 1.00
C LEU A 51 -2.82 -7.02 2.27
N GLY A 52 -3.45 -6.78 3.42
CA GLY A 52 -3.04 -7.33 4.71
C GLY A 52 -3.06 -8.86 4.72
N GLU A 53 -4.11 -9.46 4.16
CA GLU A 53 -4.25 -10.91 4.08
C GLU A 53 -3.20 -11.52 3.14
N ARG A 54 -2.92 -10.90 1.99
CA ARG A 54 -1.85 -11.34 1.07
C ARG A 54 -0.47 -11.27 1.71
N LEU A 55 -0.20 -10.20 2.46
CA LEU A 55 1.06 -10.05 3.20
C LEU A 55 1.21 -11.15 4.24
N ARG A 56 0.15 -11.37 5.06
CA ARG A 56 0.10 -12.42 6.07
C ARG A 56 0.33 -13.79 5.45
N SER A 57 -0.42 -14.14 4.41
CA SER A 57 -0.32 -15.40 3.69
C SER A 57 1.10 -15.62 3.14
N SER A 58 1.69 -14.60 2.52
CA SER A 58 3.06 -14.68 1.97
C SER A 58 4.10 -14.85 3.07
N ARG A 59 3.93 -14.16 4.20
CA ARG A 59 4.79 -14.31 5.38
C ARG A 59 4.72 -15.73 5.95
N MET A 60 3.51 -16.29 6.09
CA MET A 60 3.31 -17.65 6.62
C MET A 60 3.88 -18.72 5.69
N ARG A 61 3.77 -18.56 4.36
CA ARG A 61 4.41 -19.46 3.38
C ARG A 61 5.94 -19.49 3.48
N CYS A 62 6.55 -18.43 4.02
CA CYS A 62 7.98 -18.35 4.25
C CYS A 62 8.35 -18.68 5.70
N GLU A 63 7.41 -19.20 6.51
CA GLU A 63 7.58 -19.53 7.93
C GLU A 63 8.10 -18.38 8.80
N LEU A 64 7.86 -17.13 8.37
CA LEU A 64 8.34 -15.96 9.08
C LEU A 64 7.36 -15.57 10.19
N SER A 65 7.86 -15.36 11.41
CA SER A 65 7.10 -14.64 12.43
C SER A 65 7.00 -13.14 12.09
N ARG A 66 6.06 -12.42 12.69
CA ARG A 66 5.99 -10.95 12.53
C ARG A 66 7.26 -10.26 13.02
N ARG A 67 7.81 -10.73 14.14
CA ARG A 67 9.09 -10.28 14.69
C ARG A 67 10.25 -10.49 13.71
N GLU A 68 10.29 -11.62 13.03
CA GLU A 68 11.36 -11.90 12.06
C GLU A 68 11.19 -11.04 10.79
N LEU A 69 9.96 -10.87 10.31
CA LEU A 69 9.68 -9.96 9.19
C LEU A 69 10.02 -8.51 9.57
N ALA A 70 9.73 -8.08 10.80
CA ALA A 70 10.11 -6.77 11.34
C ALA A 70 11.63 -6.56 11.28
N ARG A 71 12.38 -7.55 11.77
CA ARG A 71 13.85 -7.53 11.74
C ARG A 71 14.40 -7.43 10.32
N ARG A 72 13.89 -8.22 9.38
CA ARG A 72 14.35 -8.25 7.98
C ARG A 72 13.96 -6.97 7.20
N SER A 73 12.77 -6.45 7.45
CA SER A 73 12.26 -5.27 6.74
C SER A 73 12.67 -3.95 7.38
N GLY A 74 13.12 -3.96 8.65
CA GLY A 74 13.40 -2.76 9.45
C GLY A 74 12.14 -1.94 9.75
N ILE A 75 10.99 -2.61 9.87
CA ILE A 75 9.68 -2.05 10.18
C ILE A 75 9.26 -2.57 11.55
N SER A 76 8.55 -1.76 12.34
CA SER A 76 8.11 -2.22 13.66
C SER A 76 7.10 -3.36 13.55
N GLU A 77 7.21 -4.32 14.48
CA GLU A 77 6.30 -5.47 14.55
C GLU A 77 4.83 -5.04 14.73
N ARG A 78 4.59 -3.98 15.51
CA ARG A 78 3.27 -3.36 15.68
C ARG A 78 2.71 -2.85 14.35
N TYR A 79 3.54 -2.23 13.53
CA TYR A 79 3.09 -1.69 12.24
C TYR A 79 2.81 -2.80 11.23
N ILE A 80 3.61 -3.88 11.24
CA ILE A 80 3.29 -5.10 10.46
C ILE A 80 1.94 -5.69 10.90
N ALA A 81 1.67 -5.75 12.20
CA ALA A 81 0.37 -6.22 12.69
C ALA A 81 -0.80 -5.32 12.28
N GLN A 82 -0.59 -3.99 12.16
CA GLN A 82 -1.60 -3.08 11.62
C GLN A 82 -1.85 -3.31 10.12
N ILE A 83 -0.79 -3.48 9.33
CA ILE A 83 -0.90 -3.76 7.89
C ILE A 83 -1.62 -5.09 7.67
N GLU A 84 -1.26 -6.16 8.39
CA GLU A 84 -1.95 -7.46 8.31
C GLU A 84 -3.42 -7.40 8.74
N ALA A 85 -3.79 -6.41 9.56
CA ALA A 85 -5.18 -6.17 9.96
C ALA A 85 -5.95 -5.28 8.97
N GLY A 86 -5.32 -4.86 7.86
CA GLY A 86 -5.87 -3.91 6.90
C GLY A 86 -6.07 -2.51 7.47
N LYS A 87 -5.29 -2.15 8.49
CA LYS A 87 -5.42 -0.87 9.19
C LYS A 87 -4.29 0.08 8.85
N GLY A 88 -4.67 1.30 8.53
CA GLY A 88 -3.75 2.42 8.30
C GLY A 88 -3.17 2.45 6.89
N ASN A 89 -2.86 3.66 6.45
CA ASN A 89 -2.29 3.89 5.13
C ASN A 89 -0.80 3.54 5.18
N VAL A 90 -0.45 2.38 4.61
CA VAL A 90 0.95 1.97 4.49
C VAL A 90 1.64 2.78 3.40
N SER A 91 2.82 3.32 3.72
CA SER A 91 3.66 3.93 2.69
C SER A 91 4.09 2.89 1.68
N ILE A 92 3.97 3.21 0.39
CA ILE A 92 4.39 2.34 -0.71
C ILE A 92 5.87 1.92 -0.62
N VAL A 93 6.73 2.77 -0.05
CA VAL A 93 8.15 2.48 0.20
C VAL A 93 8.31 1.38 1.26
N LEU A 94 7.46 1.38 2.29
CA LEU A 94 7.48 0.33 3.31
C LEU A 94 6.94 -0.99 2.77
N LEU A 95 5.94 -0.93 1.88
CA LEU A 95 5.44 -2.11 1.18
C LEU A 95 6.55 -2.77 0.34
N LEU A 96 7.35 -1.97 -0.38
CA LEU A 96 8.50 -2.48 -1.13
C LEU A 96 9.50 -3.21 -0.22
N ARG A 97 9.84 -2.63 0.94
CA ARG A 97 10.76 -3.26 1.91
C ARG A 97 10.21 -4.60 2.44
N LEU A 98 8.91 -4.69 2.71
CA LEU A 98 8.26 -5.94 3.11
C LEU A 98 8.32 -6.98 2.00
N ALA A 99 8.01 -6.60 0.77
CA ALA A 99 8.07 -7.49 -0.39
C ALA A 99 9.49 -8.03 -0.61
N SER A 100 10.51 -7.17 -0.55
CA SER A 100 11.92 -7.59 -0.66
C SER A 100 12.32 -8.56 0.45
N ALA A 101 11.90 -8.32 1.69
CA ALA A 101 12.20 -9.21 2.82
C ALA A 101 11.56 -10.60 2.66
N ILE A 102 10.32 -10.67 2.17
CA ILE A 102 9.63 -11.93 1.89
C ILE A 102 10.30 -12.66 0.72
N HIS A 103 10.57 -11.96 -0.39
CA HIS A 103 11.19 -12.57 -1.57
C HIS A 103 12.59 -13.13 -1.28
N ALA A 104 13.41 -12.42 -0.50
CA ALA A 104 14.72 -12.93 -0.08
C ALA A 104 14.62 -14.23 0.74
N SER A 105 13.51 -14.43 1.46
CA SER A 105 13.26 -15.63 2.26
C SER A 105 12.81 -16.81 1.40
N GLN A 106 12.00 -16.56 0.36
CA GLN A 106 11.59 -17.58 -0.60
C GLN A 106 12.77 -18.20 -1.36
N ARG A 107 13.81 -17.41 -1.65
CA ARG A 107 15.03 -17.89 -2.33
C ARG A 107 15.93 -18.80 -1.48
N GLN A 108 15.75 -18.84 -0.16
CA GLN A 108 16.55 -19.66 0.74
C GLN A 108 15.96 -21.06 0.96
N ALA A 109 14.71 -21.27 0.54
CA ALA A 109 13.98 -22.53 0.72
C ALA A 109 13.98 -23.42 -0.55
N ALA A 110 14.73 -23.03 -1.58
CA ALA A 110 14.93 -23.77 -2.84
C ALA A 110 16.41 -24.15 -2.99
#